data_AF-A0A3D0JVF6-F1
#
_entry.id   AF-A0A3D0JVF6-F1
#
_cell.length_a   1.000
_cell.length_b   1.000
_cell.length_c   1.000
_cell.angle_alpha   90.00
_cell.angle_beta   90.00
_cell.angle_gamma   90.00
#
_symmetry.space_group_name_H-M   'P 1'
#
loop_
_entity.id
_entity.type
_entity.pdbx_description
1 polymer ?
#
loop_
_entity_poly.entity_id
_entity_poly.type
_entity_poly.pdbx_seq_one_letter_code
_entity_poly.pdbx_strand_id
1 'polypeptide(L)'
;MNPFSSSAFVATDTPARYISRLCKHFAHKIPVSFDEQQGRIEFGAGLATLSAEDRGLRLQVQSASSEDLQRLQGVVASHFERFAWQEALTLDWQPA
;
A
#
# COMPACT_ATOMS: atom_id res chain seq x y z
N MET A 1 -5.57 19.40 -11.91
CA MET A 1 -6.38 18.70 -10.88
C MET A 1 -5.42 17.94 -9.99
N ASN A 2 -5.49 18.14 -8.68
CA ASN A 2 -4.73 17.32 -7.73
C ASN A 2 -5.35 15.92 -7.72
N PRO A 3 -4.55 14.84 -7.70
CA PRO A 3 -5.08 13.49 -7.58
C PRO A 3 -5.81 13.33 -6.25
N PHE A 4 -6.84 12.48 -6.24
CA PHE A 4 -7.44 11.99 -5.01
C PHE A 4 -6.43 11.10 -4.30
N SER A 5 -6.33 11.23 -2.98
CA SER A 5 -5.38 10.47 -2.19
C SER A 5 -5.99 9.95 -0.89
N SER A 6 -5.47 8.82 -0.44
CA SER A 6 -5.80 8.25 0.85
C SER A 6 -4.59 7.51 1.41
N SER A 7 -4.47 7.50 2.73
CA SER A 7 -3.38 6.82 3.42
C SER A 7 -3.88 5.98 4.58
N ALA A 8 -3.14 4.93 4.91
CA ALA A 8 -3.36 4.09 6.07
C ALA A 8 -2.02 3.88 6.79
N PHE A 9 -2.07 3.76 8.11
CA PHE A 9 -0.89 3.45 8.92
C PHE A 9 -1.14 2.18 9.72
N VAL A 10 -0.13 1.31 9.72
CA VAL A 10 -0.16 0.06 10.48
C VAL A 10 1.02 0.02 11.43
N ALA A 11 0.74 -0.12 12.72
CA ALA A 11 1.78 -0.37 13.71
C ALA A 11 2.36 -1.77 13.52
N THR A 12 3.67 -1.87 13.32
CA THR A 12 4.40 -3.14 13.20
C THR A 12 5.88 -2.91 13.44
N ASP A 13 6.55 -3.88 14.07
CA ASP A 13 8.00 -3.86 14.25
C ASP A 13 8.76 -4.28 12.96
N THR A 14 8.05 -4.73 11.92
CA THR A 14 8.67 -5.25 10.69
C THR A 14 8.13 -4.62 9.39
N PRO A 15 8.12 -3.28 9.24
CA PRO A 15 7.55 -2.64 8.05
C PRO A 15 8.23 -3.06 6.75
N ALA A 16 9.56 -3.19 6.74
CA ALA A 16 10.35 -3.65 5.60
C ALA A 16 9.90 -5.03 5.07
N ARG A 17 9.49 -5.93 5.97
CA ARG A 17 8.99 -7.27 5.63
C ARG A 17 7.70 -7.18 4.82
N TYR A 18 6.78 -6.30 5.21
CA TYR A 18 5.53 -6.08 4.49
C TYR A 18 5.74 -5.39 3.15
N ILE A 19 6.63 -4.40 3.08
CA ILE A 19 7.05 -3.76 1.82
C ILE A 19 7.52 -4.83 0.84
N SER A 20 8.49 -5.65 1.25
CA SER A 20 9.05 -6.70 0.40
C SER A 20 7.98 -7.70 -0.08
N ARG A 21 7.09 -8.16 0.81
CA ARG A 21 6.04 -9.13 0.48
C ARG A 21 5.03 -8.58 -0.54
N LEU A 22 4.48 -7.40 -0.27
CA LEU A 22 3.53 -6.75 -1.17
C LEU A 22 4.15 -6.43 -2.52
N CYS A 23 5.33 -5.80 -2.51
CA CYS A 23 6.00 -5.41 -3.74
C CYS A 23 6.36 -6.62 -4.61
N LYS A 24 6.94 -7.68 -4.02
CA LYS A 24 7.22 -8.92 -4.76
C LYS A 24 5.96 -9.58 -5.30
N HIS A 25 4.86 -9.55 -4.54
CA HIS A 25 3.59 -10.10 -4.99
C HIS A 25 3.05 -9.39 -6.25
N PHE A 26 3.04 -8.05 -6.23
CA PHE A 26 2.55 -7.27 -7.37
C PHE A 26 3.53 -7.28 -8.57
N ALA A 27 4.83 -7.39 -8.32
CA ALA A 27 5.85 -7.44 -9.37
C ALA A 27 5.68 -8.62 -10.35
N HIS A 28 4.89 -9.64 -9.99
CA HIS A 28 4.52 -10.72 -10.91
C HIS A 28 3.58 -10.26 -12.05
N LYS A 29 2.89 -9.13 -11.90
CA LYS A 29 1.82 -8.70 -12.83
C LYS A 29 1.95 -7.26 -13.29
N ILE A 30 2.51 -6.38 -12.47
CA ILE A 30 2.55 -4.94 -12.73
C ILE A 30 3.93 -4.36 -12.37
N PRO A 31 4.29 -3.17 -12.89
CA PRO A 31 5.54 -2.51 -12.55
C PRO A 31 5.61 -2.17 -11.07
N VAL A 32 6.73 -2.53 -10.45
CA VAL A 32 7.02 -2.29 -9.03
C VAL A 32 8.49 -1.91 -8.86
N SER A 33 8.77 -0.99 -7.94
CA SER A 33 10.13 -0.68 -7.47
C SER A 33 10.12 -0.60 -5.95
N PHE A 34 11.07 -1.22 -5.26
CA PHE A 34 11.12 -1.21 -3.81
C PHE A 34 12.52 -1.50 -3.27
N ASP A 35 12.75 -1.05 -2.04
CA ASP A 35 13.90 -1.40 -1.20
C ASP A 35 13.38 -1.75 0.21
N GLU A 36 14.24 -1.70 1.23
CA GLU A 36 13.88 -2.01 2.61
C GLU A 36 13.07 -0.89 3.30
N GLN A 37 13.11 0.33 2.78
CA GLN A 37 12.49 1.52 3.36
C GLN A 37 11.21 1.94 2.61
N GLN A 38 11.11 1.69 1.32
CA GLN A 38 10.01 2.16 0.50
C GLN A 38 9.63 1.21 -0.62
N GLY A 39 8.37 1.32 -1.07
CA GLY A 39 7.85 0.60 -2.22
C GLY A 39 6.95 1.49 -3.06
N ARG A 40 6.96 1.25 -4.37
CA ARG A 40 6.14 1.95 -5.37
C ARG A 40 5.53 0.90 -6.31
N ILE A 41 4.21 0.90 -6.42
CA ILE A 41 3.44 -0.05 -7.22
C ILE A 41 2.56 0.73 -8.20
N GLU A 42 2.74 0.48 -9.50
CA GLU A 42 2.06 1.22 -10.56
C GLU A 42 0.88 0.41 -11.09
N PHE A 43 -0.33 0.82 -10.73
CA PHE A 43 -1.58 0.25 -11.21
C PHE A 43 -2.07 1.02 -12.43
N GLY A 44 -2.84 0.39 -13.30
CA GLY A 44 -3.54 1.10 -14.38
C GLY A 44 -4.49 2.19 -13.87
N ALA A 45 -5.02 2.00 -12.64
CA ALA A 45 -5.93 2.93 -11.99
C ALA A 45 -5.23 4.01 -11.13
N GLY A 46 -3.90 3.96 -10.97
CA GLY A 46 -3.15 4.93 -10.17
C GLY A 46 -1.92 4.36 -9.49
N LEU A 47 -1.52 4.93 -8.36
CA LEU A 47 -0.27 4.62 -7.69
C LEU A 47 -0.51 4.19 -6.24
N ALA A 48 0.22 3.17 -5.79
CA ALA A 48 0.39 2.91 -4.36
C ALA A 48 1.85 3.07 -3.95
N THR A 49 2.07 3.74 -2.83
CA THR A 49 3.38 3.87 -2.19
C THR A 49 3.35 3.28 -0.80
N LEU A 50 4.45 2.67 -0.40
CA LEU A 50 4.67 2.12 0.93
C LEU A 50 5.93 2.75 1.50
N SER A 51 5.92 3.05 2.80
CA SER A 51 7.05 3.66 3.48
C SER A 51 7.17 3.11 4.90
N ALA A 52 8.36 2.61 5.22
CA ALA A 52 8.72 2.24 6.58
C ALA A 52 8.90 3.53 7.39
N GLU A 53 8.22 3.59 8.53
CA GLU A 53 8.34 4.66 9.52
C GLU A 53 8.77 4.03 10.85
N ASP A 54 9.22 4.86 11.80
CA ASP A 54 9.82 4.41 13.07
C ASP A 54 8.94 3.42 13.87
N ARG A 55 7.62 3.49 13.73
CA ARG A 55 6.65 2.66 14.47
C ARG A 55 5.75 1.81 13.60
N GLY A 56 6.03 1.70 12.30
CA GLY A 56 5.15 0.96 11.42
C GLY A 56 5.30 1.23 9.94
N LEU A 57 4.26 0.85 9.21
CA LEU A 57 4.19 0.95 7.77
C LEU A 57 3.11 1.97 7.40
N ARG A 58 3.49 3.00 6.63
CA ARG A 58 2.54 3.85 5.95
C ARG A 58 2.29 3.32 4.55
N LEU A 59 1.01 3.26 4.17
CA LEU A 59 0.58 3.04 2.80
C LEU A 59 -0.17 4.28 2.32
N GLN A 60 0.05 4.66 1.08
CA GLN A 60 -0.70 5.73 0.43
C GLN A 60 -1.09 5.28 -0.97
N VAL A 61 -2.33 5.59 -1.36
CA VAL A 61 -2.84 5.38 -2.71
C VAL A 61 -3.27 6.71 -3.31
N GLN A 62 -3.05 6.86 -4.61
CA GLN A 62 -3.38 8.06 -5.36
C GLN A 62 -4.03 7.69 -6.69
N SER A 63 -5.05 8.44 -7.10
CA SER A 63 -5.71 8.25 -8.40
C SER A 63 -6.30 9.55 -8.95
N ALA A 64 -6.63 9.57 -10.24
CA ALA A 64 -7.28 10.69 -10.90
C ALA A 64 -8.78 10.80 -10.57
N SER A 65 -9.42 9.73 -10.08
CA SER A 65 -10.84 9.71 -9.72
C SER A 65 -11.07 9.11 -8.32
N SER A 66 -12.17 9.48 -7.67
CA SER A 66 -12.55 8.90 -6.37
C SER A 66 -12.95 7.43 -6.49
N GLU A 67 -13.54 7.03 -7.61
CA GLU A 67 -13.91 5.63 -7.87
C GLU A 67 -12.67 4.74 -8.00
N ASP A 68 -11.67 5.19 -8.76
CA ASP A 68 -10.41 4.45 -8.90
C ASP A 68 -9.62 4.45 -7.60
N LEU A 69 -9.69 5.52 -6.80
CA LEU A 69 -9.11 5.53 -5.46
C LEU A 69 -9.72 4.43 -4.57
N GLN A 70 -11.06 4.30 -4.54
CA GLN A 70 -11.73 3.25 -3.77
C GLN A 70 -11.35 1.84 -4.26
N ARG A 71 -11.22 1.64 -5.58
CA ARG A 71 -10.73 0.38 -6.14
C ARG A 71 -9.31 0.08 -5.67
N LEU A 72 -8.41 1.06 -5.71
CA LEU A 72 -7.03 0.90 -5.24
C LEU A 72 -6.96 0.56 -3.75
N GLN A 73 -7.74 1.24 -2.90
CA GLN A 73 -7.83 0.93 -1.47
C GLN A 73 -8.20 -0.54 -1.24
N GLY A 74 -9.22 -1.04 -1.94
CA GLY A 74 -9.67 -2.44 -1.83
C GLY A 74 -8.65 -3.45 -2.35
N VAL A 75 -8.00 -3.17 -3.49
CA VAL A 75 -6.94 -4.02 -4.02
C VAL A 75 -5.76 -4.07 -3.04
N VAL A 76 -5.26 -2.93 -2.58
CA VAL A 76 -4.12 -2.90 -1.66
C VAL A 76 -4.46 -3.55 -0.32
N ALA A 77 -5.64 -3.27 0.26
CA ALA A 77 -6.07 -3.87 1.52
C ALA A 77 -6.18 -5.40 1.44
N SER A 78 -6.89 -5.92 0.44
CA SER A 78 -7.08 -7.38 0.29
C SER A 78 -5.76 -8.15 0.11
N HIS A 79 -4.74 -7.54 -0.49
CA HIS A 79 -3.41 -8.14 -0.61
C HIS A 79 -2.56 -7.97 0.65
N PHE A 80 -2.68 -6.83 1.33
CA PHE A 80 -2.01 -6.60 2.61
C PHE A 80 -2.48 -7.61 3.66
N GLU A 81 -3.80 -7.77 3.82
CA GLU A 81 -4.41 -8.67 4.81
C GLU A 81 -3.99 -10.13 4.61
N ARG A 82 -3.81 -10.58 3.35
CA ARG A 82 -3.28 -11.92 3.04
C ARG A 82 -1.89 -12.17 3.60
N PHE A 83 -1.08 -11.13 3.80
CA PHE A 83 0.25 -11.25 4.39
C PHE A 83 0.27 -10.94 5.89
N ALA A 84 -0.72 -10.18 6.36
CA ALA A 84 -0.79 -9.70 7.73
C ALA A 84 -1.78 -10.46 8.62
N TRP A 85 -2.48 -11.46 8.08
CA TRP A 85 -3.48 -12.26 8.81
C TRP A 85 -2.96 -12.88 10.11
N GLN A 86 -1.68 -13.28 10.18
CA GLN A 86 -1.09 -13.84 11.39
C GLN A 86 -0.99 -12.83 12.54
N GLU A 87 -0.84 -11.54 12.20
CA GLU A 87 -0.71 -10.43 13.15
C GLU A 87 -2.02 -9.63 13.27
N ALA A 88 -3.08 -10.09 12.58
CA ALA A 88 -4.41 -9.45 12.53
C ALA A 88 -4.38 -7.95 12.18
N LEU A 89 -3.40 -7.52 11.38
CA LEU A 89 -3.28 -6.11 10.97
C LEU A 89 -4.25 -5.81 9.81
N THR A 90 -4.93 -4.68 9.91
CA THR A 90 -5.86 -4.17 8.90
C THR A 90 -5.49 -2.76 8.47
N LEU A 91 -5.97 -2.33 7.30
CA LEU A 91 -5.76 -0.97 6.80
C LEU A 91 -6.99 -0.12 7.09
N ASP A 92 -6.83 0.86 7.98
CA ASP A 92 -7.82 1.92 8.19
C ASP A 92 -7.46 3.11 7.29
N TRP A 93 -8.18 3.24 6.17
CA TRP A 93 -7.92 4.27 5.16
C TRP A 93 -8.51 5.61 5.58
N GLN A 94 -7.66 6.63 5.60
CA GLN A 94 -8.00 8.02 5.87
C GLN A 94 -7.79 8.85 4.61
N PRO A 95 -8.62 9.88 4.35
CA PRO A 95 -8.32 10.89 3.34
C PRO A 95 -6.94 11.50 3.61
N ALA A 96 -6.12 11.64 2.56
CA ALA A 96 -4.78 12.21 2.66
C ALA A 96 -4.77 13.66 2.18
#